data_AF-A0A9Q0JWK2-F1
#
_entry.id   AF-A0A9Q0JWK2-F1
#
_cell.length_a   1.000
_cell.length_b   1.000
_cell.length_c   1.000
_cell.angle_alpha   90.00
_cell.angle_beta   90.00
_cell.angle_gamma   90.00
#
_symmetry.space_group_name_H-M   'P 1'
#
loop_
_entity.id
_entity.type
_entity.pdbx_description
1 polymer ?
#
loop_
_entity_poly.entity_id
_entity_poly.type
_entity_poly.pdbx_seq_one_letter_code
_entity_poly.pdbx_strand_id
1 'polypeptide(L)'
;MEALIELTELISQNPSQFAGKLEWICSRCPPKGSLSSGSHRLTRLHLNAVLAVSRFISKCPNKGVKTGPGPFLQSIQLSFRESFWPQSFGIDSIFAFYSDFLSYVAKAVELSPDFATEIVDTIYGILICAATIVNDEATCPEIACQFYLKLLRIWFLVFWGILLERFVHL
;
A
#
# COMPACT_ATOMS: atom_id res chain seq x y z
N MET A 1 9.15 13.04 7.61
CA MET A 1 8.65 12.30 6.43
C MET A 1 9.42 12.73 5.18
N GLU A 2 9.71 14.03 5.04
CA GLU A 2 10.42 14.63 3.90
C GLU A 2 11.75 13.98 3.52
N ALA A 3 12.65 13.67 4.47
CA ALA A 3 13.96 13.08 4.13
C ALA A 3 13.86 11.71 3.42
N LEU A 4 12.86 10.88 3.76
CA LEU A 4 12.63 9.60 3.06
C LEU A 4 11.93 9.81 1.71
N ILE A 5 11.10 10.86 1.60
CA ILE A 5 10.50 11.27 0.33
C ILE A 5 11.58 11.76 -0.65
N GLU A 6 12.48 12.64 -0.21
CA GLU A 6 13.63 13.13 -0.98
C GLU A 6 14.57 11.99 -1.36
N LEU A 7 14.85 11.07 -0.44
CA LEU A 7 15.65 9.89 -0.74
C LEU A 7 14.99 9.04 -1.84
N THR A 8 13.67 8.84 -1.76
CA THR A 8 12.92 8.09 -2.77
C THR A 8 12.96 8.78 -4.14
N GLU A 9 12.92 10.12 -4.15
CA GLU A 9 13.07 10.94 -5.35
C GLU A 9 14.43 10.70 -6.02
N LEU A 10 15.51 10.78 -5.24
CA LEU A 10 16.88 10.55 -5.72
C LEU A 10 17.08 9.10 -6.21
N ILE A 11 16.53 8.11 -5.50
CA ILE A 11 16.57 6.70 -5.92
C ILE A 11 15.84 6.53 -7.26
N SER A 12 14.68 7.16 -7.45
CA SER A 12 13.92 7.03 -8.70
C SER A 12 14.66 7.58 -9.93
N GLN A 13 15.47 8.64 -9.73
CA GLN A 13 16.30 9.22 -10.79
C GLN A 13 17.54 8.35 -11.09
N ASN A 14 18.11 7.68 -10.08
CA ASN A 14 19.34 6.88 -10.21
C ASN A 14 19.24 5.50 -9.53
N PRO A 15 18.40 4.56 -10.01
CA PRO A 15 18.07 3.35 -9.25
C PRO A 15 19.25 2.40 -9.03
N SER A 16 20.16 2.31 -10.01
CA SER A 16 21.35 1.44 -9.93
C SER A 16 22.38 1.93 -8.91
N GLN A 17 22.50 3.24 -8.72
CA GLN A 17 23.47 3.83 -7.77
C GLN A 17 23.00 3.71 -6.32
N PHE A 18 21.69 3.56 -6.09
CA PHE A 18 21.10 3.53 -4.76
C PHE A 18 20.40 2.20 -4.43
N ALA A 19 20.71 1.12 -5.15
CA ALA A 19 20.11 -0.19 -4.95
C ALA A 19 20.17 -0.68 -3.49
N GLY A 20 21.32 -0.52 -2.82
CA GLY A 20 21.46 -0.90 -1.40
C GLY A 20 20.62 -0.05 -0.44
N LYS A 21 20.37 1.23 -0.77
CA LYS A 21 19.47 2.08 0.03
C LYS A 21 18.02 1.67 -0.15
N LEU A 22 17.63 1.34 -1.39
CA LEU A 22 16.30 0.82 -1.69
C LEU A 22 16.07 -0.51 -0.95
N GLU A 23 17.03 -1.44 -0.99
CA GLU A 23 16.97 -2.70 -0.27
C GLU A 23 16.83 -2.48 1.25
N TRP A 24 17.58 -1.52 1.80
CA TRP A 24 17.44 -1.15 3.20
C TRP A 24 16.05 -0.62 3.53
N ILE A 25 15.46 0.27 2.71
CA ILE A 25 14.08 0.74 2.91
C ILE A 25 13.09 -0.42 2.86
N CYS A 26 13.23 -1.31 1.87
CA CYS A 26 12.37 -2.47 1.72
C CYS A 26 12.48 -3.44 2.91
N SER A 27 13.66 -3.57 3.52
CA SER A 27 13.86 -4.38 4.74
C SER A 27 13.12 -3.84 5.97
N ARG A 28 12.68 -2.58 5.93
CA ARG A 28 11.89 -1.93 7.00
C ARG A 28 10.39 -2.01 6.74
N CYS A 29 9.95 -2.50 5.59
CA CYS A 29 8.54 -2.84 5.38
C CYS A 29 8.17 -4.03 6.27
N PRO A 30 6.94 -4.08 6.81
CA PRO A 30 6.49 -5.21 7.61
C PRO A 30 6.57 -6.53 6.81
N PRO A 31 7.18 -7.60 7.36
CA PRO A 31 7.23 -8.89 6.68
C PRO A 31 5.84 -9.52 6.55
N LYS A 32 5.63 -10.34 5.50
CA LYS A 32 4.38 -11.09 5.30
C LYS A 32 4.00 -11.88 6.56
N GLY A 33 2.74 -11.79 6.99
CA GLY A 33 2.23 -12.51 8.16
C GLY A 33 2.64 -11.96 9.53
N SER A 34 3.61 -11.03 9.61
CA SER A 34 4.04 -10.44 10.89
C SER A 34 2.95 -9.62 11.59
N LEU A 35 2.02 -9.09 10.80
CA LEU A 35 0.90 -8.30 11.30
C LEU A 35 -0.28 -9.20 11.69
N SER A 36 -0.41 -10.39 11.11
CA SER A 36 -1.50 -11.35 11.38
C SER A 36 -1.49 -11.93 12.81
N SER A 37 -0.36 -11.89 13.51
CA SER A 37 -0.26 -12.44 14.87
C SER A 37 -0.77 -11.50 15.97
N GLY A 38 -1.30 -10.32 15.64
CA GLY A 38 -1.93 -9.39 16.58
C GLY A 38 -1.01 -8.75 17.63
N SER A 39 0.26 -9.15 17.69
CA SER A 39 1.22 -8.74 18.72
C SER A 39 2.09 -7.54 18.33
N HIS A 40 2.19 -7.19 17.04
CA HIS A 40 3.10 -6.14 16.58
C HIS A 40 2.37 -4.90 16.08
N ARG A 41 2.33 -3.88 16.94
CA ARG A 41 1.98 -2.51 16.56
C ARG A 41 2.98 -2.00 15.51
N LEU A 42 2.50 -1.33 14.48
CA LEU A 42 3.41 -0.70 13.53
C LEU A 42 4.17 0.46 14.16
N THR A 43 5.42 0.61 13.73
CA THR A 43 6.24 1.76 14.08
C THR A 43 6.13 2.82 12.99
N ARG A 44 6.43 4.08 13.34
CA ARG A 44 6.51 5.16 12.35
C ARG A 44 7.53 4.87 11.25
N LEU A 45 8.59 4.12 11.57
CA LEU A 45 9.58 3.67 10.59
C LEU A 45 8.96 2.73 9.54
N HIS A 46 8.14 1.77 9.97
CA HIS A 46 7.44 0.86 9.04
C HIS A 46 6.52 1.63 8.09
N LEU A 47 5.72 2.56 8.62
CA LEU A 47 4.81 3.37 7.80
C LEU A 47 5.56 4.24 6.79
N ASN A 48 6.65 4.88 7.22
CA ASN A 48 7.48 5.67 6.31
C ASN A 48 8.14 4.81 5.23
N ALA A 49 8.59 3.59 5.56
CA ALA A 49 9.16 2.67 4.60
C ALA A 49 8.11 2.23 3.56
N VAL A 50 6.89 1.91 4.00
CA VAL A 50 5.77 1.57 3.10
C VAL A 50 5.48 2.72 2.13
N LEU A 51 5.36 3.96 2.62
CA LEU A 51 5.14 5.12 1.74
C LEU A 51 6.29 5.34 0.75
N ALA A 52 7.54 5.21 1.20
CA ALA A 52 8.71 5.35 0.36
C ALA A 52 8.72 4.29 -0.77
N VAL A 53 8.46 3.03 -0.44
CA VAL A 53 8.41 1.95 -1.44
C VAL A 53 7.26 2.14 -2.42
N SER A 54 6.05 2.46 -1.94
CA SER A 54 4.90 2.72 -2.83
C SER A 54 5.18 3.88 -3.78
N ARG A 55 5.77 4.97 -3.28
CA ARG A 55 6.16 6.11 -4.11
C ARG A 55 7.21 5.72 -5.14
N PHE A 56 8.23 4.93 -4.76
CA PHE A 56 9.23 4.43 -5.70
C PHE A 56 8.59 3.63 -6.83
N ILE A 57 7.71 2.67 -6.52
CA ILE A 57 7.03 1.84 -7.51
C ILE A 57 6.16 2.70 -8.43
N SER A 58 5.47 3.71 -7.90
CA SER A 58 4.67 4.65 -8.72
C SER A 58 5.49 5.46 -9.74
N LYS A 59 6.82 5.50 -9.60
CA LYS A 59 7.75 6.19 -10.50
C LYS A 59 8.59 5.24 -11.34
N CYS A 60 8.85 4.05 -10.82
CA CYS A 60 9.72 3.04 -11.43
C CYS A 60 9.07 1.65 -11.37
N PRO A 61 7.90 1.46 -11.98
CA PRO A 61 7.14 0.21 -11.87
C PRO A 61 7.91 -1.02 -12.34
N ASN A 62 8.72 -0.88 -13.39
CA ASN A 62 9.44 -1.99 -14.04
C ASN A 62 10.81 -2.29 -13.39
N LYS A 63 11.20 -1.54 -12.35
CA LYS A 63 12.48 -1.76 -11.65
C LYS A 63 12.20 -2.51 -10.36
N GLY A 64 12.15 -3.84 -10.52
CA GLY A 64 11.75 -4.84 -9.54
C GLY A 64 12.15 -4.54 -8.11
N VAL A 65 11.17 -4.11 -7.32
CA VAL A 65 11.24 -4.19 -5.86
C VAL A 65 10.82 -5.62 -5.49
N LYS A 66 11.76 -6.46 -5.05
CA LYS A 66 11.49 -7.86 -4.69
C LYS A 66 10.47 -8.01 -3.54
N THR A 67 10.30 -6.96 -2.74
CA THR A 67 9.37 -6.88 -1.61
C THR A 67 8.54 -5.60 -1.74
N GLY A 68 7.53 -5.63 -2.62
CA GLY A 68 6.57 -4.53 -2.78
C GLY A 68 5.69 -4.30 -1.53
N PRO A 69 4.77 -3.32 -1.56
CA PRO A 69 3.86 -3.01 -0.47
C PRO A 69 2.77 -4.08 -0.25
N GLY A 70 2.77 -5.16 -1.03
CA GLY A 70 1.83 -6.29 -0.94
C GLY A 70 1.60 -6.82 0.49
N PRO A 71 2.64 -7.04 1.32
CA PRO A 71 2.46 -7.49 2.70
C PRO A 71 1.69 -6.48 3.56
N PHE A 72 1.88 -5.18 3.32
CA PHE A 72 1.11 -4.13 4.01
C PHE A 72 -0.34 -4.11 3.52
N LEU A 73 -0.57 -4.24 2.21
CA LEU A 73 -1.93 -4.37 1.65
C LEU A 73 -2.67 -5.57 2.26
N GLN A 74 -2.00 -6.72 2.38
CA GLN A 74 -2.59 -7.91 3.01
C GLN A 74 -2.93 -7.70 4.49
N SER A 75 -2.22 -6.81 5.18
CA SER A 75 -2.46 -6.47 6.59
C SER A 75 -3.48 -5.35 6.81
N ILE A 76 -4.00 -4.73 5.76
CA ILE A 76 -4.80 -3.50 5.86
C ILE A 76 -6.13 -3.71 6.60
N GLN A 77 -6.59 -4.96 6.69
CA GLN A 77 -7.78 -5.29 7.47
C GLN A 77 -7.53 -5.08 8.97
N LEU A 78 -6.30 -5.29 9.42
CA LEU A 78 -5.89 -5.06 10.80
C LEU A 78 -5.70 -3.57 11.08
N SER A 79 -5.45 -2.76 10.06
CA SER A 79 -5.25 -1.32 10.18
C SER A 79 -6.53 -0.51 10.38
N PHE A 80 -7.68 -1.16 10.45
CA PHE A 80 -8.93 -0.52 10.90
C PHE A 80 -9.08 -0.47 12.42
N ARG A 81 -8.20 -1.18 13.15
CA ARG A 81 -8.09 -1.08 14.61
C ARG A 81 -7.07 -0.02 14.98
N GLU A 82 -7.39 0.80 15.98
CA GLU A 82 -6.45 1.83 16.46
C GLU A 82 -5.15 1.23 17.00
N SER A 83 -5.22 0.02 17.58
CA SER A 83 -4.07 -0.71 18.11
C SER A 83 -3.02 -1.11 17.07
N PHE A 84 -3.38 -1.11 15.78
CA PHE A 84 -2.46 -1.33 14.67
C PHE A 84 -1.48 -0.16 14.49
N TRP A 85 -1.93 1.06 14.77
CA TRP A 85 -1.20 2.30 14.50
C TRP A 85 -0.23 2.63 15.64
N PRO A 86 0.86 3.37 15.36
CA PRO A 86 1.68 3.96 16.41
C PRO A 86 0.82 4.80 17.36
N GLN A 87 1.10 4.80 18.66
CA GLN A 87 0.30 5.56 19.64
C GLN A 87 0.31 7.07 19.39
N SER A 88 1.33 7.57 18.69
CA SER A 88 1.45 8.98 18.28
C SER A 88 0.80 9.29 16.93
N PHE A 89 0.09 8.34 16.32
CA PHE A 89 -0.60 8.50 15.03
C PHE A 89 -2.08 8.79 15.30
N GLY A 90 -2.46 10.07 15.24
CA GLY A 90 -3.86 10.46 15.32
C GLY A 90 -4.62 10.14 14.02
N ILE A 91 -5.95 10.21 14.07
CA ILE A 91 -6.86 9.91 12.95
C ILE A 91 -6.48 10.71 11.68
N ASP A 92 -6.15 12.00 11.82
CA ASP A 92 -5.72 12.83 10.67
C ASP A 92 -4.45 12.31 9.99
N SER A 93 -3.49 11.80 10.79
CA SER A 93 -2.26 11.21 10.26
C SER A 93 -2.52 9.89 9.55
N ILE A 94 -3.49 9.11 10.03
CA ILE A 94 -3.94 7.87 9.40
C ILE A 94 -4.60 8.19 8.04
N PHE A 95 -5.46 9.20 7.98
CA PHE A 95 -6.09 9.63 6.74
C PHE A 95 -5.07 10.15 5.71
N ALA A 96 -4.14 11.00 6.14
CA ALA A 96 -3.05 11.47 5.28
C ALA A 96 -2.22 10.30 4.74
N PHE A 97 -1.84 9.36 5.61
CA PHE A 97 -1.11 8.16 5.22
C PHE A 97 -1.85 7.36 4.15
N TYR A 98 -3.14 7.06 4.36
CA TYR A 98 -3.91 6.30 3.37
C TYR A 98 -4.08 7.05 2.06
N SER A 99 -4.30 8.37 2.13
CA SER A 99 -4.43 9.18 0.94
C SER A 99 -3.17 9.11 0.08
N ASP A 100 -2.00 9.28 0.68
CA ASP A 100 -0.72 9.21 -0.04
C ASP A 100 -0.45 7.79 -0.53
N PHE A 101 -0.55 6.80 0.34
CA PHE A 101 -0.29 5.40 0.03
C PHE A 101 -1.14 4.90 -1.14
N LEU A 102 -2.47 5.08 -1.07
CA LEU A 102 -3.38 4.62 -2.11
C LEU A 102 -3.20 5.40 -3.42
N SER A 103 -2.82 6.69 -3.36
CA SER A 103 -2.51 7.45 -4.58
C SER A 103 -1.28 6.92 -5.29
N TYR A 104 -0.24 6.51 -4.54
CA TYR A 104 0.94 5.88 -5.13
C TYR A 104 0.63 4.48 -5.69
N VAL A 105 -0.18 3.68 -5.00
CA VAL A 105 -0.62 2.36 -5.49
C VAL A 105 -1.45 2.50 -6.76
N ALA A 106 -2.41 3.43 -6.80
CA ALA A 106 -3.23 3.70 -7.99
C ALA A 106 -2.35 4.03 -9.21
N LYS A 107 -1.38 4.92 -9.01
CA LYS A 107 -0.45 5.33 -10.08
C LYS A 107 0.47 4.18 -10.52
N ALA A 108 0.91 3.32 -9.61
CA ALA A 108 1.68 2.13 -9.96
C ALA A 108 0.88 1.15 -10.82
N VAL A 109 -0.39 0.92 -10.47
CA VAL A 109 -1.33 0.09 -11.26
C VAL A 109 -1.53 0.67 -12.66
N GLU A 110 -1.76 1.98 -12.77
CA GLU A 110 -1.95 2.65 -14.07
C GLU A 110 -0.75 2.51 -15.00
N LEU A 111 0.47 2.44 -14.43
CA LEU A 111 1.72 2.38 -15.20
C LEU A 111 2.24 0.95 -15.42
N SER A 112 1.67 -0.06 -14.77
CA SER A 112 2.21 -1.44 -14.76
C SER A 112 1.11 -2.50 -14.67
N PRO A 113 0.78 -3.16 -15.79
CA PRO A 113 -0.15 -4.28 -15.82
C PRO A 113 0.30 -5.47 -14.97
N ASP A 114 1.61 -5.75 -14.95
CA ASP A 114 2.19 -6.82 -14.12
C ASP A 114 1.94 -6.58 -12.63
N PHE A 115 2.18 -5.34 -12.17
CA PHE A 115 1.89 -4.96 -10.78
C PHE A 115 0.38 -4.99 -10.49
N ALA A 116 -0.45 -4.55 -11.42
CA ALA A 116 -1.91 -4.62 -11.29
C ALA A 116 -2.40 -6.06 -11.08
N THR A 117 -1.83 -7.01 -11.83
CA THR A 117 -2.11 -8.43 -11.71
C THR A 117 -1.61 -9.00 -10.38
N GLU A 118 -0.45 -8.57 -9.88
CA GLU A 118 0.09 -9.03 -8.59
C GLU A 118 -0.83 -8.66 -7.42
N ILE A 119 -1.45 -7.46 -7.45
CA ILE A 119 -2.21 -6.95 -6.31
C ILE A 119 -3.73 -7.17 -6.40
N VAL A 120 -4.26 -7.64 -7.54
CA VAL A 120 -5.71 -7.78 -7.77
C VAL A 120 -6.39 -8.66 -6.72
N ASP A 121 -5.80 -9.82 -6.41
CA ASP A 121 -6.33 -10.76 -5.41
C ASP A 121 -6.30 -10.14 -4.01
N THR A 122 -5.28 -9.34 -3.73
CA THR A 122 -5.15 -8.64 -2.44
C THR A 122 -6.24 -7.58 -2.32
N ILE A 123 -6.45 -6.73 -3.35
CA ILE A 123 -7.50 -5.72 -3.36
C ILE A 123 -8.89 -6.36 -3.23
N TYR A 124 -9.13 -7.46 -3.95
CA TYR A 124 -10.37 -8.21 -3.88
C TYR A 124 -10.63 -8.76 -2.47
N GLY A 125 -9.64 -9.39 -1.84
CA GLY A 125 -9.75 -9.89 -0.47
C GLY A 125 -10.02 -8.78 0.55
N ILE A 126 -9.43 -7.59 0.36
CA ILE A 126 -9.69 -6.42 1.20
C ILE A 126 -11.15 -5.95 1.06
N LEU A 127 -11.68 -5.90 -0.16
CA LEU A 127 -13.08 -5.52 -0.43
C LEU A 127 -14.08 -6.52 0.14
N ILE A 128 -13.79 -7.82 0.11
CA ILE A 128 -14.66 -8.83 0.74
C ILE A 128 -14.68 -8.64 2.25
N CYS A 129 -13.50 -8.56 2.88
CA CYS A 129 -13.46 -8.41 4.33
C CYS A 129 -14.10 -7.11 4.80
N ALA A 130 -14.04 -6.06 3.98
CA ALA A 130 -14.79 -4.83 4.20
C ALA A 130 -16.28 -5.03 4.42
N ALA A 131 -16.89 -5.78 3.49
CA ALA A 131 -18.31 -6.04 3.50
C ALA A 131 -18.73 -6.86 4.74
N THR A 132 -17.78 -7.56 5.36
CA THR A 132 -18.04 -8.42 6.54
C THR A 132 -17.71 -7.78 7.89
N ILE A 133 -17.00 -6.63 7.93
CA ILE A 133 -16.56 -5.96 9.17
C ILE A 133 -17.71 -5.27 9.93
N VAL A 134 -18.94 -5.29 9.40
CA VAL A 134 -20.13 -4.61 9.95
C VAL A 134 -20.46 -4.96 11.42
N ASN A 135 -19.84 -5.99 12.01
CA ASN A 135 -20.11 -6.45 13.39
C ASN A 135 -18.92 -6.40 14.37
N ASP A 136 -17.74 -5.85 14.03
CA ASP A 136 -16.60 -5.77 14.95
C ASP A 136 -16.53 -4.40 15.67
N GLU A 137 -16.92 -4.37 16.95
CA GLU A 137 -16.91 -3.17 17.82
C GLU A 137 -15.53 -2.50 17.94
N ALA A 138 -14.43 -3.22 17.67
CA ALA A 138 -13.08 -2.67 17.72
C ALA A 138 -12.66 -1.93 16.43
N THR A 139 -13.53 -1.91 15.41
CA THR A 139 -13.27 -1.24 14.12
C THR A 139 -13.65 0.23 14.22
N CYS A 140 -12.73 1.12 13.81
CA CYS A 140 -13.07 2.53 13.62
C CYS A 140 -13.77 2.73 12.25
N PRO A 141 -15.09 2.99 12.19
CA PRO A 141 -15.83 3.08 10.93
C PRO A 141 -15.38 4.24 10.04
N GLU A 142 -14.89 5.32 10.63
CA GLU A 142 -14.36 6.50 9.90
C GLU A 142 -13.11 6.14 9.09
N ILE A 143 -12.19 5.37 9.69
CA ILE A 143 -10.98 4.88 9.04
C ILE A 143 -11.33 3.89 7.91
N ALA A 144 -12.26 2.99 8.19
CA ALA A 144 -12.71 2.01 7.20
C ALA A 144 -13.36 2.69 5.98
N CYS A 145 -14.29 3.62 6.20
CA CYS A 145 -15.05 4.28 5.12
C CYS A 145 -14.15 5.08 4.16
N GLN A 146 -13.23 5.90 4.70
CA GLN A 146 -12.28 6.67 3.89
C GLN A 146 -11.37 5.77 3.04
N PHE A 147 -10.92 4.67 3.64
CA PHE A 147 -10.10 3.70 2.95
C PHE A 147 -10.87 3.03 1.79
N TYR A 148 -12.13 2.63 1.99
CA TYR A 148 -12.92 1.95 0.96
C TYR A 148 -13.26 2.80 -0.25
N LEU A 149 -13.62 4.07 -0.06
CA LEU A 149 -13.92 4.97 -1.18
C LEU A 149 -12.71 5.12 -2.12
N LYS A 150 -11.51 5.21 -1.57
CA LYS A 150 -10.27 5.28 -2.36
C LYS A 150 -9.87 3.93 -2.95
N LEU A 151 -10.10 2.82 -2.23
CA LEU A 151 -9.82 1.47 -2.72
C LEU A 151 -10.72 1.09 -3.91
N LEU A 152 -12.01 1.47 -3.87
CA LEU A 152 -12.94 1.27 -4.98
C LEU A 152 -12.41 1.89 -6.28
N ARG A 153 -11.82 3.10 -6.20
CA ARG A 153 -11.19 3.73 -7.36
C ARG A 153 -10.05 2.88 -7.94
N ILE A 154 -9.19 2.31 -7.09
CA ILE A 154 -8.11 1.42 -7.55
C ILE A 154 -8.70 0.15 -8.16
N TRP A 155 -9.74 -0.43 -7.56
CA TRP A 155 -10.42 -1.60 -8.09
C TRP A 155 -11.01 -1.33 -9.49
N PHE A 156 -11.63 -0.17 -9.70
CA PHE A 156 -12.09 0.24 -11.03
C PHE A 156 -10.94 0.37 -12.03
N LEU A 157 -9.79 0.93 -11.63
CA LEU A 157 -8.61 1.05 -12.51
C LEU A 157 -8.03 -0.31 -12.88
N VAL A 158 -7.86 -1.22 -11.90
CA VAL A 158 -7.38 -2.60 -12.13
C VAL A 158 -8.35 -3.35 -13.04
N PHE A 159 -9.65 -3.30 -12.73
CA PHE A 159 -10.68 -3.99 -13.51
C PHE A 159 -10.77 -3.45 -14.93
N TRP A 160 -10.75 -2.12 -15.10
CA TRP A 160 -10.80 -1.47 -16.42
C TRP A 160 -9.53 -1.76 -17.23
N GLY A 161 -8.34 -1.69 -16.61
CA GLY A 161 -7.07 -1.99 -17.29
C GLY A 161 -7.01 -3.42 -17.81
N ILE A 162 -7.41 -4.40 -16.99
CA ILE A 162 -7.48 -5.82 -17.39
C ILE A 162 -8.53 -6.03 -18.50
N LEU A 163 -9.67 -5.35 -18.43
CA LEU A 163 -10.71 -5.45 -19.46
C LEU A 163 -10.25 -4.88 -20.80
N LEU A 164 -9.51 -3.77 -20.77
CA LEU A 164 -9.00 -3.09 -21.96
C LEU A 164 -7.94 -3.94 -22.69
N GLU A 165 -7.00 -4.54 -21.96
CA GLU A 165 -5.99 -5.45 -22.55
C GLU A 165 -6.64 -6.68 -23.20
N ARG A 166 -7.70 -7.22 -22.61
CA ARG A 166 -8.46 -8.33 -23.20
C ARG A 166 -9.22 -7.93 -24.46
N PHE A 167 -9.67 -6.68 -24.58
CA PHE A 167 -10.37 -6.18 -25.77
C PHE A 167 -9.42 -5.79 -26.91
N VAL A 168 -8.20 -5.35 -26.61
CA VAL A 168 -7.20 -4.98 -27.63
C VAL A 168 -6.60 -6.21 -28.34
N HIS A 169 -6.70 -7.39 -27.72
CA HIS A 169 -6.24 -8.67 -28.29
C HIS A 169 -7.35 -9.51 -28.96
N LEU A 170 -8.53 -8.95 -29.19
CA LEU A 170 -9.66 -9.53 -29.93
C LEU A 170 -9.88 -8.80 -31.26
#